data_AF-A0AAD3NBH3-F1
#
_entry.id   AF-A0AAD3NBH3-F1
#
_cell.length_a   1.000
_cell.length_b   1.000
_cell.length_c   1.000
_cell.angle_alpha   90.00
_cell.angle_beta   90.00
_cell.angle_gamma   90.00
#
_symmetry.space_group_name_H-M   'P 1'
#
loop_
_entity.id
_entity.type
_entity.pdbx_description
1 polymer ?
#
loop_
_entity_poly.entity_id
_entity_poly.type
_entity_poly.pdbx_seq_one_letter_code
_entity_poly.pdbx_strand_id
1 'polypeptide(L)' 'MASTTCTRFTDEYQLYEELGKGAFSVVRRCMKISAGQEYAAKIINTKKLSAR' A
#
# COMPACT_ATOMS: atom_id res chain seq x y z
N MET A 1 13.13 19.15 5.39
CA MET A 1 13.17 18.40 4.12
C MET A 1 12.74 16.97 4.40
N ALA A 2 11.52 16.57 4.02
CA ALA A 2 11.13 15.17 4.10
C ALA A 2 11.87 14.44 2.97
N SER A 3 12.95 13.74 3.32
CA SER A 3 13.59 12.79 2.41
C SER A 3 12.57 11.71 2.10
N THR A 4 11.96 11.77 0.91
CA THR A 4 11.11 10.69 0.41
C THR A 4 12.03 9.56 -0.02
N THR A 5 12.60 8.83 0.95
CA THR A 5 13.31 7.58 0.70
C THR A 5 12.33 6.64 0.01
N CYS A 6 12.59 6.34 -1.26
CA CYS A 6 11.83 5.36 -2.04
C CYS A 6 12.24 3.95 -1.58
N THR A 7 11.78 3.53 -0.40
CA THR A 7 11.85 2.15 0.06
C THR A 7 10.71 1.35 -0.57
N ARG A 8 10.94 0.07 -0.87
CA ARG A 8 9.85 -0.77 -1.35
C ARG A 8 8.89 -0.97 -0.18
N PHE A 9 7.60 -0.76 -0.39
CA PHE A 9 6.59 -0.91 0.65
C PHE A 9 6.70 -2.28 1.37
N THR A 10 7.03 -3.33 0.63
CA THR A 10 7.20 -4.70 1.14
C THR A 10 8.38 -4.90 2.10
N ASP A 11 9.33 -3.96 2.15
CA ASP A 11 10.49 -4.06 3.03
C ASP A 11 10.13 -3.62 4.47
N GLU A 12 9.13 -2.75 4.61
CA GLU A 12 8.70 -2.18 5.90
C GLU A 12 7.33 -2.68 6.36
N TYR A 13 6.48 -3.11 5.41
CA TYR A 13 5.09 -3.48 5.67
C TYR A 13 4.75 -4.85 5.11
N GLN A 14 4.12 -5.67 5.95
CA GLN A 14 3.54 -6.95 5.55
C GLN A 14 2.07 -6.76 5.18
N LEU A 15 1.65 -7.28 4.02
CA LEU A 15 0.26 -7.26 3.55
C LEU A 15 -0.53 -8.48 4.05
N TYR A 16 -1.79 -8.26 4.40
CA TYR A 16 -2.73 -9.28 4.87
C TYR A 16 -3.99 -9.32 3.97
N GLU A 17 -5.16 -9.54 4.56
CA GLU A 17 -6.42 -9.64 3.83
C GLU A 17 -6.84 -8.35 3.13
N GLU A 18 -7.68 -8.53 2.13
CA GLU A 18 -8.31 -7.45 1.38
C GLU A 18 -9.47 -6.86 2.19
N LEU A 19 -9.44 -5.54 2.39
CA LEU A 19 -10.48 -4.77 3.07
C LEU A 19 -11.47 -4.15 2.08
N GLY A 20 -11.05 -3.90 0.84
CA GLY A 20 -11.94 -3.35 -0.18
C GLY A 20 -11.31 -3.23 -1.56
N LYS A 21 -12.14 -3.14 -2.58
CA LYS A 21 -11.74 -3.05 -3.99
C LYS A 21 -12.38 -1.85 -4.66
N GLY A 22 -11.57 -1.03 -5.32
CA GLY A 22 -12.01 0.07 -6.18
C GLY A 22 -11.74 -0.23 -7.65
N ALA A 23 -12.14 0.68 -8.53
CA ALA A 23 -11.99 0.53 -9.98
C ALA A 23 -10.52 0.32 -10.42
N PHE A 24 -9.58 1.01 -9.77
CA PHE A 24 -8.15 1.00 -10.10
C PHE A 24 -7.24 0.72 -8.90
N SER A 25 -7.82 0.35 -7.76
CA SER A 25 -7.07 0.15 -6.51
C SER A 25 -7.64 -0.96 -5.67
N VAL A 26 -6.81 -1.54 -4.79
CA VAL A 26 -7.23 -2.45 -3.74
C VAL A 26 -6.78 -1.89 -2.39
N VAL A 27 -7.59 -2.04 -1.35
CA VAL A 27 -7.25 -1.71 0.03
C VAL A 27 -7.00 -3.02 0.76
N ARG A 28 -5.83 -3.14 1.39
CA ARG A 28 -5.47 -4.30 2.22
C ARG A 28 -5.08 -3.88 3.62
N ARG A 29 -5.32 -4.74 4.61
CA ARG A 29 -4.71 -4.58 5.92
C ARG A 29 -3.21 -4.80 5.78
N CYS A 30 -2.40 -3.96 6.41
CA CYS A 30 -0.96 -4.14 6.49
C CYS A 30 -0.47 -3.87 7.91
N MET A 31 0.69 -4.42 8.25
CA MET A 31 1.36 -4.17 9.52
C MET A 31 2.77 -3.69 9.28
N LYS A 32 3.19 -2.63 9.99
CA LYS A 32 4.58 -2.19 9.98
C LYS A 32 5.41 -3.18 10.78
N ILE A 33 6.37 -3.84 10.14
CA ILE A 33 7.13 -4.96 10.71
C ILE A 33 7.87 -4.53 11.98
N SER A 34 8.48 -3.34 11.97
CA SER A 34 9.28 -2.85 13.10
C SER A 34 8.47 -2.42 14.32
N ALA A 35 7.21 -2.02 14.14
CA ALA A 35 6.38 -1.47 15.21
C ALA A 35 5.19 -2.36 15.60
N GLY A 36 4.86 -3.38 14.79
CA GLY A 36 3.65 -4.19 14.97
C GLY A 36 2.34 -3.42 14.73
N GLN A 37 2.41 -2.17 14.30
CA GLN A 37 1.24 -1.31 14.13
C GLN A 37 0.49 -1.64 12.83
N GLU A 38 -0.83 -1.75 12.94
CA GLU A 38 -1.73 -2.05 11.83
C GLU A 38 -2.22 -0.80 11.10
N TYR A 39 -2.37 -0.91 9.78
CA TYR A 39 -2.81 0.15 8.87
C TYR A 39 -3.64 -0.41 7.71
N ALA A 40 -4.28 0.48 6.95
CA ALA A 40 -4.91 0.16 5.66
C ALA A 40 -4.06 0.71 4.51
N ALA A 41 -3.52 -0.17 3.67
CA ALA A 41 -2.75 0.20 2.49
C ALA A 41 -3.64 0.25 1.25
N LYS A 42 -3.77 1.43 0.64
CA LYS A 42 -4.43 1.61 -0.66
C LYS A 42 -3.42 1.46 -1.80
N ILE A 43 -3.47 0.33 -2.49
CA ILE A 43 -2.55 -0.04 -3.58
C ILE A 43 -3.21 0.36 -4.90
N ILE A 44 -2.59 1.29 -5.63
CA ILE A 44 -3.13 1.86 -6.88
C ILE A 44 -2.40 1.26 -8.08
N ASN A 45 -3.14 0.69 -9.03
CA ASN A 45 -2.58 0.27 -10.31
C ASN A 45 -2.55 1.47 -11.26
N THR A 46 -1.43 2.19 -11.26
CA THR A 46 -1.23 3.39 -12.08
C THR A 46 -1.30 3.09 -13.59
N LYS A 47 -0.95 1.87 -14.03
CA LYS A 47 -1.08 1.45 -15.45
C LYS A 47 -2.54 1.42 -15.91
N LYS A 48 -3.47 1.08 -15.01
CA LYS A 48 -4.92 1.10 -15.31
C LYS A 48 -5.55 2.48 -15.15
N LEU A 49 -4.81 3.45 -14.59
CA LEU A 49 -5.29 4.80 -14.35
C LEU A 49 -5.12 5.71 -15.57
N SER A 50 -4.12 5.47 -16.43
CA SER A 50 -3.81 6.33 -17.59
C SER A 50 -4.49 5.91 -18.90
N ALA A 51 -5.58 5.13 -18.88
CA ALA A 51 -6.32 4.76 -20.09
C ALA A 51 -7.21 5.90 -20.63
N ARG A 52 -6.70 7.13 -20.63
CA ARG A 52 -7.34 8.33 -21.21
C ARG A 52 -6.48 8.89 -22.33
#